data_AF-A0A2N9X7Z2-F1
#
_entry.id   AF-A0A2N9X7Z2-F1
#
_cell.length_a   1.000
_cell.length_b   1.000
_cell.length_c   1.000
_cell.angle_alpha   90.00
_cell.angle_beta   90.00
_cell.angle_gamma   90.00
#
_symmetry.space_group_name_H-M   'P 1'
#
loop_
_entity.id
_entity.type
_entity.pdbx_description
1 polymer ?
#
loop_
_entity_poly.entity_id
_entity_poly.type
_entity_poly.pdbx_seq_one_letter_code
_entity_poly.pdbx_strand_id
1 'polypeptide(L)'
;MRKILLAFLCLILASCVVSVKPEDKFKSGDYIGGVKILANNFNAKSQKLQQKNKPWKDKDILYLQATVAELTVMAQKNIQQAAPTDYEKRIKNYQLLLALKTELGDKSYSPYIEKYLSLYTINGIKESLAKQFYQQANEIVPAYSDDYLRKAKLYRQGYEYFNYQDILKRAEDNQKMYYKTAAQEFYAEAQDGVRERNYKQAAANFRKAHEVYLPLGNYKDSAKQADIYEKKWRTIEAEKHYQQAQTIIRRAKRLSEYREAATLYRAASEVYSPYGNTYKNSTKLASMYAQKGQIQIFVRGNSYLADNIRSALQKNYVNFVDNASAANLVIDVSMSRGQFQQYKENIETQNLHENLRVGSKQVADEHGNMVNQDVYKDFYFKKYSVKTVNEAEMMAEVHTRGLYALNRNYRAKTTSSQTYYWFDGNVPKKYTAYTEGKLLAREEQFNQTRQKLWSQMSGDFYEMNRILATQ
;
A
#
# COMPACT_ATOMS: atom_id res chain seq x y z
N MET A 1 28.64 30.61 1.35
CA MET A 1 28.13 29.48 2.17
C MET A 1 27.27 28.45 1.39
N ARG A 2 27.53 28.20 0.10
CA ARG A 2 26.88 27.10 -0.67
C ARG A 2 27.86 26.03 -1.19
N LYS A 3 29.17 26.29 -1.12
CA LYS A 3 30.23 25.35 -1.54
C LYS A 3 30.84 24.53 -0.41
N ILE A 4 30.55 24.88 0.86
CA ILE A 4 30.98 24.10 2.05
C ILE A 4 29.93 23.02 2.39
N LEU A 5 28.65 23.23 2.04
CA LEU A 5 27.60 22.23 2.26
C LEU A 5 27.68 21.04 1.29
N LEU A 6 28.26 21.22 0.10
CA LEU A 6 28.38 20.13 -0.90
C LEU A 6 29.53 19.15 -0.56
N ALA A 7 30.57 19.62 0.12
CA ALA A 7 31.67 18.77 0.57
C ALA A 7 31.30 17.93 1.80
N PHE A 8 30.38 18.43 2.65
CA PHE A 8 29.90 17.70 3.81
C PHE A 8 28.83 16.63 3.45
N LEU A 9 28.09 16.82 2.35
CA LEU A 9 27.11 15.82 1.88
C LEU A 9 27.77 14.63 1.14
N CYS A 10 28.95 14.82 0.53
CA CYS A 10 29.71 13.73 -0.09
C CYS A 10 30.48 12.85 0.91
N LEU A 11 30.66 13.30 2.16
CA LEU A 11 31.36 12.53 3.21
C LEU A 11 30.42 11.64 4.05
N ILE A 12 29.10 11.79 3.92
CA ILE A 12 28.11 10.99 4.68
C ILE A 12 27.54 9.83 3.83
N LEU A 13 27.90 9.74 2.55
CA LEU A 13 27.62 8.57 1.70
C LEU A 13 28.76 7.53 1.65
N ALA A 14 29.85 7.75 2.39
CA ALA A 14 30.87 6.73 2.65
C ALA A 14 30.43 5.80 3.80
N SER A 15 29.34 5.07 3.55
CA SER A 15 29.17 3.66 3.92
C SER A 15 29.85 3.18 5.22
N CYS A 16 29.11 3.15 6.33
CA CYS A 16 29.16 1.98 7.22
C CYS A 16 28.49 0.79 6.51
N VAL A 17 29.07 0.32 5.40
CA VAL A 17 28.80 -1.04 4.93
C VAL A 17 29.55 -1.91 5.91
N VAL A 18 28.83 -2.57 6.83
CA VAL A 18 29.37 -3.68 7.59
C VAL A 18 30.06 -4.58 6.57
N SER A 19 31.38 -4.69 6.64
CA SER A 19 32.14 -5.49 5.69
C SER A 19 31.69 -6.93 5.84
N VAL A 20 30.80 -7.38 4.94
CA VAL A 20 30.33 -8.76 4.93
C VAL A 20 31.56 -9.64 4.80
N LYS A 21 31.78 -10.48 5.81
CA LYS A 21 32.94 -11.35 5.83
C LYS A 21 32.63 -12.58 4.95
N PRO A 22 33.59 -13.10 4.16
CA PRO A 22 33.39 -14.32 3.38
C PRO A 22 32.80 -15.47 4.23
N GLU A 23 33.20 -15.56 5.49
CA GLU A 23 32.78 -16.57 6.46
C GLU A 23 31.28 -16.52 6.76
N ASP A 24 30.66 -15.35 6.74
CA ASP A 24 29.22 -15.23 6.97
C ASP A 24 28.44 -15.92 5.85
N LYS A 25 28.95 -15.80 4.61
CA LYS A 25 28.40 -16.52 3.46
C LYS A 25 28.68 -18.02 3.51
N PHE A 26 29.90 -18.42 3.85
CA PHE A 26 30.27 -19.83 3.99
C PHE A 26 29.42 -20.55 5.06
N LYS A 27 29.17 -19.91 6.21
CA LYS A 27 28.29 -20.46 7.26
C LYS A 27 26.85 -20.64 6.81
N SER A 28 26.37 -19.77 5.92
CA SER A 28 25.02 -19.86 5.35
C SER A 28 24.90 -20.83 4.17
N GLY A 29 26.00 -21.48 3.75
CA GLY A 29 26.03 -22.40 2.60
C GLY A 29 26.15 -21.71 1.24
N ASP A 30 26.24 -20.38 1.18
CA ASP A 30 26.46 -19.60 -0.04
C ASP A 30 27.97 -19.52 -0.37
N TYR A 31 28.54 -20.67 -0.73
CA TYR A 31 29.98 -20.77 -0.97
C TYR A 31 30.46 -19.92 -2.16
N ILE A 32 29.69 -19.85 -3.24
CA ILE A 32 30.03 -19.02 -4.41
C ILE A 32 29.98 -17.53 -4.04
N GLY A 33 28.96 -17.09 -3.29
CA GLY A 33 28.88 -15.73 -2.78
C GLY A 33 30.07 -15.38 -1.87
N GLY A 34 30.47 -16.30 -0.99
CA GLY A 34 31.64 -16.13 -0.14
C GLY A 34 32.96 -16.02 -0.92
N VAL A 35 33.14 -16.82 -1.98
CA VAL A 35 34.32 -16.73 -2.88
C VAL A 35 34.38 -15.37 -3.58
N LYS A 36 33.25 -14.83 -4.05
CA LYS A 36 33.19 -13.50 -4.67
C LYS A 36 33.58 -12.40 -3.68
N ILE A 37 33.11 -12.47 -2.44
CA ILE A 37 33.50 -11.53 -1.38
C ILE A 37 35.00 -11.66 -1.07
N LEU A 38 35.51 -12.88 -0.97
CA LEU A 38 36.93 -13.16 -0.76
C LEU A 38 37.79 -12.53 -1.87
N ALA A 39 37.43 -12.77 -3.13
CA ALA A 39 38.10 -12.21 -4.30
C ALA A 39 38.10 -10.67 -4.25
N ASN A 40 36.94 -10.05 -3.98
CA ASN A 40 36.81 -8.60 -3.87
C ASN A 40 37.70 -8.01 -2.77
N ASN A 41 37.72 -8.64 -1.59
CA ASN A 41 38.55 -8.20 -0.47
C ASN A 41 40.05 -8.26 -0.82
N PHE A 42 40.49 -9.35 -1.45
CA PHE A 42 41.88 -9.51 -1.86
C PHE A 42 42.26 -8.61 -3.04
N ASN A 43 41.36 -8.38 -4.01
CA ASN A 43 41.58 -7.44 -5.10
C ASN A 43 41.76 -6.01 -4.57
N ALA A 44 40.87 -5.56 -3.68
CA ALA A 44 40.97 -4.23 -3.06
C ALA A 44 42.25 -4.08 -2.22
N LYS A 45 42.67 -5.15 -1.53
CA LYS A 45 43.91 -5.15 -0.75
C LYS A 45 45.15 -5.15 -1.63
N SER A 46 45.15 -5.93 -2.72
CA SER A 46 46.22 -5.95 -3.73
C SER A 46 46.49 -4.54 -4.26
N GLN A 47 45.44 -3.82 -4.66
CA GLN A 47 45.57 -2.46 -5.18
C GLN A 47 46.23 -1.52 -4.15
N LYS A 48 45.81 -1.61 -2.88
CA LYS A 48 46.41 -0.81 -1.78
C LYS A 48 47.87 -1.17 -1.52
N LEU A 49 48.24 -2.45 -1.65
CA LEU A 49 49.63 -2.91 -1.48
C LEU A 49 50.51 -2.43 -2.62
N GLN A 50 50.03 -2.52 -3.86
CA GLN A 50 50.72 -2.03 -5.06
C GLN A 50 50.97 -0.51 -4.98
N GLN A 51 49.96 0.29 -4.62
CA GLN A 51 50.10 1.74 -4.43
C GLN A 51 51.14 2.12 -3.36
N LYS A 52 51.32 1.26 -2.35
CA LYS A 52 52.25 1.50 -1.23
C LYS A 52 53.60 0.80 -1.40
N ASN A 53 53.82 0.12 -2.53
CA ASN A 53 54.97 -0.76 -2.76
C ASN A 53 55.27 -1.70 -1.58
N LYS A 54 54.23 -2.35 -1.04
CA LYS A 54 54.35 -3.27 0.09
C LYS A 54 54.07 -4.71 -0.34
N PRO A 55 54.81 -5.70 0.19
CA PRO A 55 54.52 -7.11 -0.04
C PRO A 55 53.23 -7.52 0.69
N TRP A 56 52.69 -8.67 0.31
CA TRP A 56 51.66 -9.36 1.08
C TRP A 56 52.18 -9.76 2.46
N LYS A 57 51.29 -9.76 3.47
CA LYS A 57 51.64 -10.27 4.80
C LYS A 57 51.36 -11.76 4.85
N ASP A 58 52.24 -12.52 5.52
CA ASP A 58 52.12 -13.98 5.64
C ASP A 58 50.76 -14.42 6.16
N LYS A 59 50.22 -13.74 7.18
CA LYS A 59 48.89 -14.07 7.74
C LYS A 59 47.76 -13.99 6.71
N ASP A 60 47.86 -13.07 5.76
CA ASP A 60 46.83 -12.89 4.73
C ASP A 60 46.92 -13.98 3.68
N ILE A 61 48.15 -14.36 3.33
CA ILE A 61 48.42 -15.47 2.41
C ILE A 61 48.03 -16.81 3.04
N LEU A 62 48.39 -17.06 4.30
CA LEU A 62 48.01 -18.26 5.03
C LEU A 62 46.49 -18.41 5.13
N TYR A 63 45.79 -17.31 5.42
CA TYR A 63 44.33 -17.30 5.44
C TYR A 63 43.73 -17.65 4.06
N LEU A 64 44.24 -17.05 2.98
CA LEU A 64 43.79 -17.34 1.62
C LEU A 64 44.04 -18.80 1.25
N GLN A 65 45.25 -19.30 1.52
CA GLN A 65 45.64 -20.68 1.26
C GLN A 65 44.75 -21.67 2.01
N ALA A 66 44.54 -21.48 3.31
CA ALA A 66 43.69 -22.35 4.12
C ALA A 66 42.25 -22.35 3.59
N THR A 67 41.68 -21.17 3.32
CA THR A 67 40.30 -21.04 2.84
C THR A 67 40.10 -21.71 1.49
N VAL A 68 40.99 -21.45 0.52
CA VAL A 68 40.90 -22.06 -0.82
C VAL A 68 41.15 -23.57 -0.76
N ALA A 69 42.08 -24.03 0.08
CA ALA A 69 42.33 -25.46 0.28
C ALA A 69 41.09 -26.18 0.81
N GLU A 70 40.49 -25.66 1.88
CA GLU A 70 39.31 -26.25 2.52
C GLU A 70 38.13 -26.31 1.55
N LEU A 71 37.85 -25.23 0.83
CA LEU A 71 36.76 -25.19 -0.16
C LEU A 71 37.00 -26.15 -1.32
N THR A 72 38.25 -26.26 -1.80
CA THR A 72 38.61 -27.18 -2.88
C THR A 72 38.44 -28.63 -2.45
N VAL A 73 39.00 -29.01 -1.30
CA VAL A 73 38.88 -30.38 -0.75
C VAL A 73 37.43 -30.74 -0.48
N MET A 74 36.66 -29.81 0.11
CA MET A 74 35.23 -29.97 0.35
C MET A 74 34.46 -30.22 -0.94
N ALA A 75 34.71 -29.40 -1.98
CA ALA A 75 34.05 -29.55 -3.26
C ALA A 75 34.38 -30.89 -3.93
N GLN A 76 35.66 -31.28 -3.93
CA GLN A 76 36.12 -32.57 -4.48
C GLN A 76 35.48 -33.75 -3.76
N LYS A 77 35.50 -33.75 -2.42
CA LYS A 77 34.88 -34.78 -1.60
C LYS A 77 33.39 -34.89 -1.89
N ASN A 78 32.69 -33.76 -1.94
CA ASN A 78 31.26 -33.73 -2.22
C ASN A 78 30.91 -34.23 -3.63
N ILE A 79 31.76 -33.97 -4.63
CA ILE A 79 31.58 -34.49 -5.98
C ILE A 79 31.77 -36.01 -6.01
N GLN A 80 32.84 -36.52 -5.38
CA GLN A 80 33.19 -37.94 -5.39
C GLN A 80 32.21 -38.81 -4.58
N GLN A 81 31.71 -38.28 -3.46
CA GLN A 81 30.82 -39.00 -2.55
C GLN A 81 29.34 -38.80 -2.84
N ALA A 82 28.98 -37.95 -3.81
CA ALA A 82 27.59 -37.77 -4.23
C ALA A 82 27.06 -39.07 -4.86
N ALA A 83 25.87 -39.52 -4.43
CA ALA A 83 25.19 -40.66 -5.03
C ALA A 83 25.00 -40.43 -6.55
N PRO A 84 24.97 -41.47 -7.41
CA PRO A 84 24.91 -41.30 -8.87
C PRO A 84 23.77 -40.39 -9.38
N THR A 85 22.67 -40.27 -8.64
CA THR A 85 21.51 -39.43 -8.97
C THR A 85 21.52 -38.03 -8.32
N ASP A 86 22.48 -37.75 -7.43
CA ASP A 86 22.61 -36.45 -6.75
C ASP A 86 23.35 -35.43 -7.64
N TYR A 87 22.69 -35.05 -8.73
CA TYR A 87 23.20 -34.07 -9.69
C TYR A 87 23.32 -32.68 -9.07
N GLU A 88 22.38 -32.29 -8.22
CA GLU A 88 22.37 -30.95 -7.61
C GLU A 88 23.62 -30.72 -6.76
N LYS A 89 24.00 -31.69 -5.92
CA LYS A 89 25.23 -31.60 -5.14
C LYS A 89 26.46 -31.50 -6.03
N ARG A 90 26.57 -32.32 -7.09
CA ARG A 90 27.70 -32.25 -8.03
C ARG A 90 27.74 -30.91 -8.77
N ILE A 91 26.62 -30.43 -9.29
CA ILE A 91 26.51 -29.14 -10.00
C ILE A 91 26.97 -28.00 -9.09
N LYS A 92 26.45 -27.90 -7.86
CA LYS A 92 26.84 -26.85 -6.91
C LYS A 92 28.34 -26.85 -6.62
N ASN A 93 28.94 -28.02 -6.44
CA ASN A 93 30.37 -28.13 -6.12
C ASN A 93 31.26 -27.89 -7.35
N TYR A 94 30.86 -28.30 -8.56
CA TYR A 94 31.56 -27.89 -9.78
C TYR A 94 31.46 -26.39 -10.04
N GLN A 95 30.30 -25.77 -9.77
CA GLN A 95 30.15 -24.30 -9.85
C GLN A 95 31.05 -23.58 -8.84
N LEU A 96 31.20 -24.13 -7.63
CA LEU A 96 32.15 -23.61 -6.63
C LEU A 96 33.60 -23.70 -7.12
N LEU A 97 34.02 -24.85 -7.66
CA LEU A 97 35.36 -25.00 -8.25
C LEU A 97 35.58 -24.03 -9.42
N LEU A 98 34.57 -23.83 -10.26
CA LEU A 98 34.62 -22.85 -11.34
C LEU A 98 34.83 -21.44 -10.78
N ALA A 99 34.03 -21.05 -9.78
CA ALA A 99 34.12 -19.74 -9.13
C ALA A 99 35.49 -19.52 -8.47
N LEU A 100 36.03 -20.51 -7.75
CA LEU A 100 37.37 -20.43 -7.18
C LEU A 100 38.41 -20.12 -8.27
N LYS A 101 38.33 -20.81 -9.41
CA LYS A 101 39.27 -20.61 -10.50
C LYS A 101 39.08 -19.27 -11.22
N THR A 102 37.85 -18.87 -11.52
CA THR A 102 37.59 -17.65 -12.31
C THR A 102 37.68 -16.37 -11.51
N GLU A 103 37.29 -16.38 -10.23
CA GLU A 103 37.28 -15.18 -9.38
C GLU A 103 38.65 -14.92 -8.74
N LEU A 104 39.40 -15.98 -8.42
CA LEU A 104 40.70 -15.89 -7.73
C LEU A 104 41.92 -16.14 -8.63
N GLY A 105 41.72 -16.57 -9.87
CA GLY A 105 42.79 -16.78 -10.86
C GLY A 105 43.30 -15.48 -11.48
N ASP A 106 44.53 -15.53 -12.02
CA ASP A 106 45.18 -14.43 -12.75
C ASP A 106 45.25 -13.09 -11.98
N LYS A 107 45.42 -13.16 -10.65
CA LYS A 107 45.61 -12.01 -9.75
C LYS A 107 47.01 -12.03 -9.15
N SER A 108 47.42 -10.90 -8.55
CA SER A 108 48.72 -10.76 -7.89
C SER A 108 48.97 -11.75 -6.75
N TYR A 109 47.90 -12.28 -6.15
CA TYR A 109 47.95 -13.26 -5.07
C TYR A 109 47.71 -14.70 -5.53
N SER A 110 47.35 -14.93 -6.80
CA SER A 110 47.08 -16.27 -7.34
C SER A 110 48.27 -17.22 -7.24
N PRO A 111 49.56 -16.79 -7.39
CA PRO A 111 50.70 -17.69 -7.23
C PRO A 111 50.73 -18.42 -5.88
N TYR A 112 50.17 -17.82 -4.82
CA TYR A 112 50.12 -18.44 -3.50
C TYR A 112 49.08 -19.57 -3.38
N ILE A 113 48.08 -19.61 -4.27
CA ILE A 113 47.01 -20.61 -4.29
C ILE A 113 46.98 -21.45 -5.57
N GLU A 114 47.95 -21.26 -6.46
CA GLU A 114 47.96 -21.88 -7.79
C GLU A 114 47.90 -23.41 -7.72
N LYS A 115 48.55 -24.03 -6.73
CA LYS A 115 48.50 -25.48 -6.51
C LYS A 115 47.08 -26.04 -6.33
N TYR A 116 46.12 -25.23 -5.88
CA TYR A 116 44.72 -25.61 -5.74
C TYR A 116 43.93 -25.29 -7.02
N LEU A 117 44.20 -24.14 -7.64
CA LEU A 117 43.51 -23.70 -8.86
C LEU A 117 43.90 -24.53 -10.08
N SER A 118 45.11 -25.08 -10.13
CA SER A 118 45.64 -25.86 -11.25
C SER A 118 45.13 -27.30 -11.32
N LEU A 119 44.46 -27.80 -10.26
CA LEU A 119 43.88 -29.15 -10.22
C LEU A 119 42.83 -29.40 -11.31
N TYR A 120 42.21 -28.32 -11.80
CA TYR A 120 41.18 -28.38 -12.84
C TYR A 120 41.39 -27.27 -13.87
N THR A 121 41.10 -27.56 -15.13
CA THR A 121 41.01 -26.55 -16.19
C THR A 121 39.61 -25.92 -16.21
N ILE A 122 39.50 -24.66 -16.63
CA ILE A 122 38.17 -24.00 -16.76
C ILE A 122 37.28 -24.79 -17.70
N ASN A 123 37.81 -25.21 -18.85
CA ASN A 123 37.06 -25.99 -19.83
C ASN A 123 36.65 -27.36 -19.29
N GLY A 124 37.51 -28.05 -18.54
CA GLY A 124 37.17 -29.34 -17.93
C GLY A 124 36.07 -29.24 -16.88
N ILE A 125 36.04 -28.16 -16.08
CA ILE A 125 34.93 -27.91 -15.13
C ILE A 125 33.64 -27.60 -15.89
N LYS A 126 33.69 -26.73 -16.92
CA LYS A 126 32.54 -26.37 -17.75
C LYS A 126 31.95 -27.58 -18.46
N GLU A 127 32.79 -28.44 -19.04
CA GLU A 127 32.36 -29.70 -19.65
C GLU A 127 31.74 -30.65 -18.62
N SER A 128 32.32 -30.75 -17.42
CA SER A 128 31.76 -31.55 -16.32
C SER A 128 30.39 -31.05 -15.88
N LEU A 129 30.19 -29.73 -15.78
CA LEU A 129 28.89 -29.12 -15.49
C LEU A 129 27.86 -29.44 -16.57
N ALA A 130 28.22 -29.24 -17.84
CA ALA A 130 27.34 -29.56 -18.96
C ALA A 130 26.93 -31.04 -18.95
N LYS A 131 27.87 -31.96 -18.66
CA LYS A 131 27.59 -33.39 -18.49
C LYS A 131 26.61 -33.67 -17.35
N GLN A 132 26.72 -33.00 -16.20
CA GLN A 132 25.78 -33.20 -15.09
C GLN A 132 24.36 -32.79 -15.46
N PHE A 133 24.18 -31.61 -16.08
CA PHE A 133 22.88 -31.16 -16.56
C PHE A 133 22.30 -32.09 -17.64
N TYR A 134 23.14 -32.56 -18.57
CA TYR A 134 22.76 -33.50 -19.61
C TYR A 134 22.24 -34.83 -19.03
N GLN A 135 22.96 -35.39 -18.06
CA GLN A 135 22.57 -36.63 -17.39
C GLN A 135 21.30 -36.44 -16.57
N GLN A 136 21.20 -35.36 -15.80
CA GLN A 136 20.00 -35.04 -15.02
C GLN A 136 18.76 -34.91 -15.92
N ALA A 137 18.90 -34.29 -17.10
CA ALA A 137 17.82 -34.21 -18.06
C ALA A 137 17.44 -35.59 -18.63
N ASN A 138 18.40 -36.50 -18.83
CA ASN A 138 18.13 -37.85 -19.33
C ASN A 138 17.33 -38.71 -18.35
N GLU A 139 17.51 -38.53 -17.04
CA GLU A 139 16.76 -39.26 -16.00
C GLU A 139 15.27 -38.90 -15.95
N ILE A 140 14.87 -37.75 -16.51
CA ILE A 140 13.47 -37.37 -16.57
C ILE A 140 12.77 -38.21 -17.64
N VAL A 141 11.86 -39.09 -17.22
CA VAL A 141 10.93 -39.81 -18.10
C VAL A 141 9.73 -38.92 -18.36
N PRO A 142 9.56 -38.38 -19.57
CA PRO A 142 8.48 -37.42 -19.83
C PRO A 142 7.13 -38.13 -19.94
N ALA A 143 6.17 -37.71 -19.11
CA ALA A 143 4.78 -38.15 -19.19
C ALA A 143 3.86 -37.01 -19.65
N TYR A 144 4.18 -35.78 -19.23
CA TYR A 144 3.39 -34.58 -19.52
C TYR A 144 4.25 -33.47 -20.14
N SER A 145 3.60 -32.40 -20.60
CA SER A 145 4.29 -31.25 -21.21
C SER A 145 5.37 -30.64 -20.30
N ASP A 146 5.09 -30.48 -19.01
CA ASP A 146 6.02 -29.91 -18.03
C ASP A 146 7.34 -30.68 -17.92
N ASP A 147 7.32 -32.01 -18.12
CA ASP A 147 8.54 -32.82 -18.11
C ASP A 147 9.45 -32.48 -19.29
N TYR A 148 8.87 -32.31 -20.49
CA TYR A 148 9.62 -31.87 -21.68
C TYR A 148 10.19 -30.47 -21.49
N LEU A 149 9.43 -29.56 -20.87
CA LEU A 149 9.92 -28.22 -20.55
C LEU A 149 11.08 -28.26 -19.56
N ARG A 150 10.99 -29.12 -18.53
CA ARG A 150 12.06 -29.31 -17.54
C ARG A 150 13.32 -29.87 -18.19
N LYS A 151 13.20 -30.88 -19.06
CA LYS A 151 14.33 -31.42 -19.85
C LYS A 151 14.98 -30.34 -20.71
N ALA A 152 14.17 -29.57 -21.45
CA ALA A 152 14.67 -28.49 -22.31
C ALA A 152 15.45 -27.44 -21.50
N LYS A 153 14.94 -27.03 -20.32
CA LYS A 153 15.63 -26.10 -19.42
C LYS A 153 16.97 -26.64 -18.92
N LEU A 154 17.01 -27.89 -18.47
CA LEU A 154 18.26 -28.51 -17.99
C LEU A 154 19.31 -28.60 -19.10
N TYR A 155 18.93 -29.03 -20.31
CA TYR A 155 19.87 -29.04 -21.43
C TYR A 155 20.38 -27.62 -21.78
N ARG A 156 19.52 -26.59 -21.78
CA ARG A 156 19.96 -25.19 -22.00
C ARG A 156 20.95 -24.74 -20.93
N GLN A 157 20.69 -25.03 -19.67
CA GLN A 157 21.61 -24.70 -18.57
C GLN A 157 22.97 -25.39 -18.74
N GLY A 158 22.99 -26.65 -19.19
CA GLY A 158 24.25 -27.32 -19.52
C GLY A 158 24.97 -26.68 -20.70
N TYR A 159 24.22 -26.30 -21.76
CA TYR A 159 24.77 -25.65 -22.95
C TYR A 159 25.42 -24.29 -22.66
N GLU A 160 24.90 -23.53 -21.67
CA GLU A 160 25.52 -22.28 -21.21
C GLU A 160 26.97 -22.46 -20.73
N TYR A 161 27.32 -23.65 -20.23
CA TYR A 161 28.69 -23.97 -19.81
C TYR A 161 29.52 -24.53 -20.96
N PHE A 162 29.01 -25.52 -21.68
CA PHE A 162 29.74 -26.23 -22.71
C PHE A 162 28.80 -26.95 -23.68
N ASN A 163 29.16 -26.97 -24.97
CA ASN A 163 28.41 -27.72 -25.98
C ASN A 163 28.76 -29.22 -25.91
N TYR A 164 28.30 -29.89 -24.85
CA TYR A 164 28.54 -31.31 -24.61
C TYR A 164 27.65 -32.17 -25.51
N GLN A 165 28.26 -32.99 -26.38
CA GLN A 165 27.54 -33.88 -27.31
C GLN A 165 26.49 -33.13 -28.16
N ASP A 166 25.22 -33.54 -28.10
CA ASP A 166 24.08 -32.97 -28.83
C ASP A 166 23.19 -32.11 -27.93
N ILE A 167 23.71 -31.57 -26.83
CA ILE A 167 22.93 -30.88 -25.79
C ILE A 167 22.03 -29.75 -26.31
N LEU A 168 22.51 -28.96 -27.26
CA LEU A 168 21.71 -27.89 -27.86
C LEU A 168 20.52 -28.46 -28.63
N LYS A 169 20.76 -29.45 -29.48
CA LYS A 169 19.72 -30.13 -30.25
C LYS A 169 18.69 -30.78 -29.31
N ARG A 170 19.14 -31.42 -28.23
CA ARG A 170 18.24 -32.01 -27.21
C ARG A 170 17.38 -30.95 -26.53
N ALA A 171 17.93 -29.77 -26.25
CA ALA A 171 17.16 -28.66 -25.69
C ALA A 171 16.03 -28.21 -26.64
N GLU A 172 16.36 -28.04 -27.92
CA GLU A 172 15.40 -27.63 -28.96
C GLU A 172 14.33 -28.68 -29.23
N ASP A 173 14.72 -29.95 -29.36
CA ASP A 173 13.80 -31.07 -29.58
C ASP A 173 12.80 -31.21 -28.42
N ASN A 174 13.28 -31.12 -27.16
CA ASN A 174 12.39 -31.19 -26.00
C ASN A 174 11.51 -29.94 -25.87
N GLN A 175 11.99 -28.75 -26.25
CA GLN A 175 11.14 -27.55 -26.29
C GLN A 175 10.01 -27.70 -27.31
N LYS A 176 10.32 -28.26 -28.49
CA LYS A 176 9.33 -28.54 -29.53
C LYS A 176 8.30 -29.57 -29.06
N MET A 177 8.74 -30.60 -28.34
CA MET A 177 7.83 -31.58 -27.73
C MET A 177 6.95 -30.94 -26.65
N TYR A 178 7.48 -30.07 -25.80
CA TYR A 178 6.69 -29.30 -24.83
C TYR A 178 5.55 -28.55 -25.53
N TYR A 179 5.84 -27.75 -26.57
CA TYR A 179 4.81 -26.98 -27.27
C TYR A 179 3.70 -27.89 -27.83
N LYS A 180 4.07 -29.04 -28.42
CA LYS A 180 3.10 -30.02 -28.95
C LYS A 180 2.24 -30.63 -27.86
N THR A 181 2.86 -31.13 -26.80
CA THR A 181 2.16 -31.85 -25.72
C THR A 181 1.28 -30.90 -24.91
N ALA A 182 1.78 -29.71 -24.57
CA ALA A 182 0.99 -28.71 -23.83
C ALA A 182 -0.25 -28.27 -24.62
N ALA A 183 -0.10 -28.05 -25.93
CA ALA A 183 -1.22 -27.68 -26.77
C ALA A 183 -2.27 -28.80 -26.85
N GLN A 184 -1.83 -30.06 -26.88
CA GLN A 184 -2.73 -31.21 -26.85
C GLN A 184 -3.48 -31.34 -25.52
N GLU A 185 -2.79 -31.21 -24.39
CA GLU A 185 -3.37 -31.23 -23.04
C GLU A 185 -4.43 -30.14 -22.90
N PHE A 186 -4.09 -28.88 -23.19
CA PHE A 186 -5.04 -27.78 -23.11
C PHE A 186 -6.23 -27.94 -24.07
N TYR A 187 -6.00 -28.46 -25.27
CA TYR A 187 -7.09 -28.72 -26.21
C TYR A 187 -8.04 -29.81 -25.70
N ALA A 188 -7.51 -30.88 -25.11
CA ALA A 188 -8.33 -31.95 -24.51
C ALA A 188 -9.16 -31.42 -23.33
N GLU A 189 -8.53 -30.68 -22.40
CA GLU A 189 -9.25 -30.03 -21.30
C GLU A 189 -10.31 -29.04 -21.79
N ALA A 190 -10.04 -28.35 -22.92
CA ALA A 190 -11.03 -27.46 -23.52
C ALA A 190 -12.24 -28.24 -24.05
N GLN A 191 -12.02 -29.40 -24.69
CA GLN A 191 -13.09 -30.29 -25.13
C GLN A 191 -13.92 -30.83 -23.94
N ASP A 192 -13.28 -31.13 -22.81
CA ASP A 192 -13.97 -31.51 -21.57
C ASP A 192 -14.87 -30.39 -21.07
N GLY A 193 -14.35 -29.17 -21.02
CA GLY A 193 -15.14 -27.98 -20.67
C GLY A 193 -16.34 -27.76 -21.62
N VAL A 194 -16.22 -28.10 -22.91
CA VAL A 194 -17.37 -28.07 -23.84
C VAL A 194 -18.42 -29.12 -23.48
N ARG A 195 -18.01 -30.36 -23.19
CA ARG A 195 -18.91 -31.47 -22.80
C ARG A 195 -19.67 -31.15 -21.52
N GLU A 196 -18.99 -30.55 -20.56
CA GLU A 196 -19.54 -30.10 -19.27
C GLU A 196 -20.34 -28.80 -19.36
N ARG A 197 -20.40 -28.17 -20.55
CA ARG A 197 -21.00 -26.85 -20.79
C ARG A 197 -20.34 -25.71 -20.01
N ASN A 198 -19.13 -25.91 -19.50
CA ASN A 198 -18.27 -24.86 -18.94
C ASN A 198 -17.54 -24.11 -20.06
N TYR A 199 -18.32 -23.34 -20.84
CA TYR A 199 -17.81 -22.64 -22.03
C TYR A 199 -16.76 -21.56 -21.71
N LYS A 200 -16.75 -21.02 -20.48
CA LYS A 200 -15.73 -20.05 -20.05
C LYS A 200 -14.37 -20.72 -19.90
N GLN A 201 -14.32 -21.87 -19.23
CA GLN A 201 -13.08 -22.66 -19.11
C GLN A 201 -12.65 -23.21 -20.47
N ALA A 202 -13.60 -23.72 -21.27
CA ALA A 202 -13.31 -24.19 -22.62
C ALA A 202 -12.62 -23.12 -23.48
N ALA A 203 -13.17 -21.90 -23.52
CA ALA A 203 -12.57 -20.80 -24.26
C ALA A 203 -11.14 -20.46 -23.80
N ALA A 204 -10.92 -20.44 -22.47
CA ALA A 204 -9.60 -20.17 -21.90
C ALA A 204 -8.58 -21.26 -22.27
N ASN A 205 -8.96 -22.53 -22.22
CA ASN A 205 -8.07 -23.64 -22.54
C ASN A 205 -7.80 -23.76 -24.05
N PHE A 206 -8.78 -23.49 -24.91
CA PHE A 206 -8.52 -23.36 -26.36
C PHE A 206 -7.53 -22.22 -26.65
N ARG A 207 -7.66 -21.08 -25.96
CA ARG A 207 -6.70 -19.97 -26.09
C ARG A 207 -5.29 -20.37 -25.66
N LYS A 208 -5.14 -21.05 -24.52
CA LYS A 208 -3.82 -21.57 -24.09
C LYS A 208 -3.22 -22.56 -25.09
N ALA A 209 -4.04 -23.45 -25.65
CA ALA A 209 -3.60 -24.39 -26.68
C ALA A 209 -3.07 -23.68 -27.93
N HIS A 210 -3.73 -22.59 -28.34
CA HIS A 210 -3.25 -21.74 -29.44
C HIS A 210 -1.93 -21.04 -29.07
N GLU A 211 -1.88 -20.35 -27.93
CA GLU A 211 -0.76 -19.53 -27.49
C GLU A 211 0.52 -20.35 -27.28
N VAL A 212 0.42 -21.51 -26.63
CA VAL A 212 1.60 -22.35 -26.35
C VAL A 212 2.19 -22.96 -27.62
N TYR A 213 1.36 -23.19 -28.64
CA TYR A 213 1.79 -23.77 -29.91
C TYR A 213 2.25 -22.73 -30.94
N LEU A 214 1.99 -21.44 -30.70
CA LEU A 214 2.27 -20.35 -31.63
C LEU A 214 3.69 -20.38 -32.24
N PRO A 215 4.77 -20.75 -31.50
CA PRO A 215 6.12 -20.88 -32.07
C PRO A 215 6.24 -21.95 -33.18
N LEU A 216 5.32 -22.91 -33.22
CA LEU A 216 5.24 -23.98 -34.22
C LEU A 216 4.14 -23.74 -35.27
N GLY A 217 3.45 -22.59 -35.21
CA GLY A 217 2.33 -22.23 -36.07
C GLY A 217 0.98 -22.37 -35.35
N ASN A 218 -0.05 -22.79 -36.09
CA ASN A 218 -1.40 -22.92 -35.55
C ASN A 218 -1.68 -24.33 -35.02
N TYR A 219 -2.23 -24.45 -33.81
CA TYR A 219 -2.70 -25.71 -33.28
C TYR A 219 -4.16 -25.98 -33.63
N LYS A 220 -4.40 -26.82 -34.64
CA LYS A 220 -5.75 -27.16 -35.11
C LYS A 220 -6.60 -25.89 -35.33
N ASP A 221 -7.82 -25.88 -34.84
CA ASP A 221 -8.77 -24.76 -34.85
C ASP A 221 -8.89 -24.06 -33.49
N SER A 222 -7.89 -24.22 -32.60
CA SER A 222 -7.93 -23.73 -31.21
C SER A 222 -8.30 -22.24 -31.08
N ALA A 223 -7.69 -21.35 -31.87
CA ALA A 223 -8.05 -19.92 -31.87
C ALA A 223 -9.53 -19.68 -32.20
N LYS A 224 -10.03 -20.34 -33.27
CA LYS A 224 -11.43 -20.23 -33.70
C LYS A 224 -12.38 -20.77 -32.63
N GLN A 225 -12.04 -21.90 -32.00
CA GLN A 225 -12.85 -22.48 -30.92
C GLN A 225 -12.86 -21.59 -29.68
N ALA A 226 -11.73 -20.96 -29.34
CA ALA A 226 -11.66 -19.99 -28.23
C ALA A 226 -12.67 -18.85 -28.44
N ASP A 227 -12.72 -18.27 -29.64
CA ASP A 227 -13.65 -17.18 -29.97
C ASP A 227 -15.11 -17.63 -29.94
N ILE A 228 -15.41 -18.81 -30.48
CA ILE A 228 -16.77 -19.40 -30.48
C ILE A 228 -17.28 -19.57 -29.05
N TYR A 229 -16.49 -20.21 -28.19
CA TYR A 229 -16.93 -20.50 -26.82
C TYR A 229 -16.88 -19.26 -25.93
N GLU A 230 -15.99 -18.30 -26.20
CA GLU A 230 -16.01 -17.01 -25.52
C GLU A 230 -17.31 -16.27 -25.79
N LYS A 231 -17.71 -16.17 -27.07
CA LYS A 231 -18.99 -15.61 -27.45
C LYS A 231 -20.15 -16.34 -26.80
N LYS A 232 -20.11 -17.67 -26.78
CA LYS A 232 -21.18 -18.49 -26.20
C LYS A 232 -21.38 -18.22 -24.71
N TRP A 233 -20.31 -18.26 -23.89
CA TRP A 233 -20.47 -18.03 -22.44
C TRP A 233 -20.87 -16.60 -22.11
N ARG A 234 -20.29 -15.60 -22.81
CA ARG A 234 -20.67 -14.19 -22.62
C ARG A 234 -22.12 -13.93 -22.99
N THR A 235 -22.61 -14.56 -24.06
CA THR A 235 -24.03 -14.49 -24.47
C THR A 235 -24.94 -15.06 -23.38
N ILE A 236 -24.58 -16.22 -22.81
CA ILE A 236 -25.38 -16.86 -21.75
C ILE A 236 -25.41 -16.00 -20.48
N GLU A 237 -24.27 -15.48 -20.04
CA GLU A 237 -24.20 -14.64 -18.84
C GLU A 237 -24.91 -13.30 -19.05
N ALA A 238 -24.79 -12.70 -20.23
CA ALA A 238 -25.53 -11.50 -20.59
C ALA A 238 -27.06 -11.75 -20.60
N GLU A 239 -27.52 -12.87 -21.16
CA GLU A 239 -28.94 -13.26 -21.11
C GLU A 239 -29.43 -13.45 -19.68
N LYS A 240 -28.64 -14.11 -18.82
CA LYS A 240 -28.97 -14.31 -17.41
C LYS A 240 -29.20 -12.98 -16.69
N HIS A 241 -28.27 -12.02 -16.81
CA HIS A 241 -28.44 -10.69 -16.24
C HIS A 241 -29.66 -9.97 -16.82
N TYR A 242 -29.86 -10.06 -18.14
CA TYR A 242 -31.01 -9.47 -18.81
C TYR A 242 -32.35 -10.02 -18.27
N GLN A 243 -32.47 -11.34 -18.13
CA GLN A 243 -33.69 -12.01 -17.63
C GLN A 243 -33.93 -11.73 -16.14
N GLN A 244 -32.87 -11.67 -15.34
CA GLN A 244 -32.97 -11.25 -13.94
C GLN A 244 -33.50 -9.82 -13.82
N ALA A 245 -32.97 -8.89 -14.64
CA ALA A 245 -33.46 -7.52 -14.69
C ALA A 245 -34.94 -7.47 -15.10
N GLN A 246 -35.35 -8.21 -16.14
CA GLN A 246 -36.75 -8.29 -16.56
C GLN A 246 -37.67 -8.81 -15.44
N THR A 247 -37.22 -9.80 -14.68
CA THR A 247 -37.97 -10.37 -13.55
C THR A 247 -38.17 -9.34 -12.44
N ILE A 248 -37.13 -8.58 -12.09
CA ILE A 248 -37.22 -7.50 -11.08
C ILE A 248 -38.20 -6.43 -11.54
N ILE A 249 -38.09 -5.97 -12.78
CA ILE A 249 -38.97 -4.91 -13.32
C ILE A 249 -40.45 -5.31 -13.29
N ARG A 250 -40.79 -6.57 -13.62
CA ARG A 250 -42.19 -7.04 -13.61
C ARG A 250 -42.85 -6.97 -12.24
N ARG A 251 -42.08 -6.98 -11.16
CA ARG A 251 -42.57 -6.95 -9.77
C ARG A 251 -42.19 -5.69 -9.01
N ALA A 252 -41.50 -4.75 -9.65
CA ALA A 252 -40.93 -3.58 -8.99
C ALA A 252 -42.02 -2.68 -8.41
N LYS A 253 -41.96 -2.45 -7.10
CA LYS A 253 -42.80 -1.51 -6.34
C LYS A 253 -41.97 -0.37 -5.74
N ARG A 254 -40.64 -0.53 -5.70
CA ARG A 254 -39.68 0.39 -5.08
C ARG A 254 -38.72 0.97 -6.12
N LEU A 255 -38.27 2.21 -5.89
CA LEU A 255 -37.23 2.87 -6.67
C LEU A 255 -35.91 2.09 -6.62
N SER A 256 -35.58 1.47 -5.48
CA SER A 256 -34.42 0.61 -5.31
C SER A 256 -34.37 -0.58 -6.27
N GLU A 257 -35.51 -1.21 -6.54
CA GLU A 257 -35.62 -2.34 -7.48
C GLU A 257 -35.36 -1.90 -8.92
N TYR A 258 -35.76 -0.68 -9.30
CA TYR A 258 -35.39 -0.11 -10.60
C TYR A 258 -33.88 0.14 -10.72
N ARG A 259 -33.21 0.55 -9.63
CA ARG A 259 -31.74 0.72 -9.59
C ARG A 259 -31.02 -0.62 -9.71
N GLU A 260 -31.53 -1.66 -9.05
CA GLU A 260 -31.01 -3.03 -9.16
C GLU A 260 -31.15 -3.55 -10.60
N ALA A 261 -32.33 -3.41 -11.20
CA ALA A 261 -32.56 -3.78 -12.60
C ALA A 261 -31.66 -3.01 -13.57
N ALA A 262 -31.47 -1.70 -13.36
CA ALA A 262 -30.56 -0.90 -14.16
C ALA A 262 -29.11 -1.42 -14.12
N THR A 263 -28.67 -1.88 -12.94
CA THR A 263 -27.35 -2.47 -12.73
C THR A 263 -27.21 -3.79 -13.49
N LEU A 264 -28.22 -4.65 -13.44
CA LEU A 264 -28.23 -5.92 -14.18
C LEU A 264 -28.25 -5.71 -15.70
N TYR A 265 -29.04 -4.76 -16.22
CA TYR A 265 -28.99 -4.41 -17.63
C TYR A 265 -27.60 -3.89 -18.03
N ARG A 266 -26.95 -3.07 -17.19
CA ARG A 266 -25.58 -2.62 -17.45
C ARG A 266 -24.62 -3.80 -17.52
N ALA A 267 -24.66 -4.72 -16.55
CA ALA A 267 -23.84 -5.92 -16.52
C ALA A 267 -24.04 -6.80 -17.78
N ALA A 268 -25.29 -6.95 -18.24
CA ALA A 268 -25.58 -7.66 -19.49
C ALA A 268 -24.88 -7.03 -20.71
N SER A 269 -24.86 -5.70 -20.79
CA SER A 269 -24.15 -4.98 -21.85
C SER A 269 -22.63 -5.11 -21.74
N GLU A 270 -22.08 -4.96 -20.53
CA GLU A 270 -20.64 -5.00 -20.28
C GLU A 270 -20.04 -6.36 -20.62
N VAL A 271 -20.67 -7.45 -20.16
CA VAL A 271 -20.18 -8.82 -20.42
C VAL A 271 -20.14 -9.14 -21.92
N TYR A 272 -21.10 -8.63 -22.69
CA TYR A 272 -21.24 -8.87 -24.13
C TYR A 272 -20.42 -7.90 -25.02
N SER A 273 -19.86 -6.84 -24.45
CA SER A 273 -19.21 -5.75 -25.18
C SER A 273 -18.18 -6.16 -26.27
N PRO A 274 -17.41 -7.27 -26.15
CA PRO A 274 -16.50 -7.68 -27.22
C PRO A 274 -17.19 -8.07 -28.54
N TYR A 275 -18.51 -8.35 -28.52
CA TYR A 275 -19.26 -8.85 -29.68
C TYR A 275 -20.36 -7.91 -30.17
N GLY A 276 -20.37 -6.68 -29.66
CA GLY A 276 -21.30 -5.64 -30.06
C GLY A 276 -21.50 -4.62 -28.96
N ASN A 277 -21.96 -3.43 -29.35
CA ASN A 277 -22.09 -2.29 -28.43
C ASN A 277 -23.10 -2.55 -27.29
N THR A 278 -24.08 -3.44 -27.50
CA THR A 278 -25.12 -3.74 -26.51
C THR A 278 -25.65 -5.18 -26.65
N TYR A 279 -25.81 -5.90 -25.53
CA TYR A 279 -26.62 -7.11 -25.52
C TYR A 279 -28.11 -6.73 -25.66
N LYS A 280 -28.77 -7.08 -26.76
CA LYS A 280 -30.13 -6.61 -27.07
C LYS A 280 -30.22 -5.08 -26.91
N ASN A 281 -31.18 -4.57 -26.14
CA ASN A 281 -31.36 -3.15 -25.82
C ASN A 281 -30.89 -2.78 -24.40
N SER A 282 -29.99 -3.56 -23.79
CA SER A 282 -29.64 -3.45 -22.38
C SER A 282 -29.15 -2.06 -21.97
N THR A 283 -28.33 -1.38 -22.78
CA THR A 283 -27.85 -0.02 -22.45
C THR A 283 -28.99 0.99 -22.33
N LYS A 284 -29.95 0.95 -23.27
CA LYS A 284 -31.13 1.83 -23.22
C LYS A 284 -31.97 1.54 -21.98
N LEU A 285 -32.17 0.26 -21.66
CA LEU A 285 -32.93 -0.15 -20.48
C LEU A 285 -32.21 0.21 -19.17
N ALA A 286 -30.88 0.08 -19.12
CA ALA A 286 -30.08 0.49 -17.96
C ALA A 286 -30.26 1.98 -17.68
N SER A 287 -30.14 2.84 -18.69
CA SER A 287 -30.35 4.29 -18.53
C SER A 287 -31.78 4.62 -18.13
N MET A 288 -32.77 4.01 -18.79
CA MET A 288 -34.19 4.24 -18.49
C MET A 288 -34.55 3.87 -17.05
N TYR A 289 -34.09 2.71 -16.56
CA TYR A 289 -34.39 2.27 -15.20
C TYR A 289 -33.52 2.95 -14.14
N ALA A 290 -32.31 3.40 -14.49
CA ALA A 290 -31.53 4.26 -13.60
C ALA A 290 -32.27 5.58 -13.34
N GLN A 291 -32.87 6.19 -14.37
CA GLN A 291 -33.71 7.38 -14.23
C GLN A 291 -34.98 7.10 -13.43
N LYS A 292 -35.70 6.02 -13.74
CA LYS A 292 -36.89 5.63 -12.96
C LYS A 292 -36.59 5.32 -11.49
N GLY A 293 -35.36 4.86 -11.19
CA GLY A 293 -34.92 4.57 -9.83
C GLY A 293 -34.39 5.79 -9.06
N GLN A 294 -34.43 7.00 -9.63
CA GLN A 294 -34.01 8.21 -8.93
C GLN A 294 -35.03 8.65 -7.90
N ILE A 295 -34.53 9.15 -6.76
CA ILE A 295 -35.31 9.79 -5.72
C ILE A 295 -35.26 11.29 -5.95
N GLN A 296 -36.43 11.87 -6.24
CA GLN A 296 -36.61 13.30 -6.43
C GLN A 296 -36.83 13.97 -5.07
N ILE A 297 -35.93 14.87 -4.65
CA ILE A 297 -36.02 15.55 -3.36
C ILE A 297 -36.20 17.06 -3.58
N PHE A 298 -37.20 17.63 -2.93
CA PHE A 298 -37.40 19.08 -2.86
C PHE A 298 -37.09 19.57 -1.44
N VAL A 299 -36.20 20.54 -1.31
CA VAL A 299 -35.83 21.17 -0.03
C VAL A 299 -36.17 22.65 -0.10
N ARG A 300 -37.01 23.14 0.81
CA ARG A 300 -37.38 24.56 0.89
C ARG A 300 -37.30 25.11 2.32
N GLY A 301 -37.06 26.42 2.41
CA GLY A 301 -36.97 27.15 3.67
C GLY A 301 -35.62 27.82 3.85
N ASN A 302 -35.02 27.72 5.05
CA ASN A 302 -33.76 28.40 5.36
C ASN A 302 -32.60 27.93 4.45
N SER A 303 -31.94 28.85 3.76
CA SER A 303 -30.89 28.53 2.76
C SER A 303 -29.70 27.78 3.35
N TYR A 304 -29.17 28.22 4.51
CA TYR A 304 -28.04 27.56 5.16
C TYR A 304 -28.34 26.09 5.47
N LEU A 305 -29.51 25.81 6.06
CA LEU A 305 -29.88 24.43 6.36
C LEU A 305 -30.21 23.65 5.09
N ALA A 306 -30.89 24.27 4.12
CA ALA A 306 -31.21 23.62 2.85
C ALA A 306 -29.95 23.14 2.11
N ASP A 307 -28.89 23.95 2.06
CA ASP A 307 -27.64 23.58 1.40
C ASP A 307 -26.90 22.44 2.13
N ASN A 308 -26.88 22.48 3.46
CA ASN A 308 -26.31 21.40 4.26
C ASN A 308 -27.09 20.10 4.12
N ILE A 309 -28.43 20.16 4.07
CA ILE A 309 -29.30 19.01 3.83
C ILE A 309 -29.06 18.43 2.43
N ARG A 310 -28.99 19.28 1.40
CA ARG A 310 -28.67 18.83 0.04
C ARG A 310 -27.34 18.11 -0.01
N SER A 311 -26.31 18.69 0.60
CA SER A 311 -24.98 18.10 0.70
C SER A 311 -25.01 16.74 1.43
N ALA A 312 -25.72 16.66 2.56
CA ALA A 312 -25.84 15.42 3.33
C ALA A 312 -26.57 14.32 2.54
N LEU A 313 -27.61 14.65 1.79
CA LEU A 313 -28.45 13.70 1.05
C LEU A 313 -27.93 13.39 -0.37
N GLN A 314 -26.89 14.07 -0.84
CA GLN A 314 -26.38 13.89 -2.20
C GLN A 314 -25.87 12.45 -2.41
N LYS A 315 -26.52 11.73 -3.33
CA LYS A 315 -26.14 10.39 -3.81
C LYS A 315 -26.34 10.30 -5.33
N ASN A 316 -25.75 9.29 -5.96
CA ASN A 316 -25.89 9.06 -7.41
C ASN A 316 -27.32 8.73 -7.84
N TYR A 317 -28.17 8.31 -6.92
CA TYR A 317 -29.59 8.04 -7.15
C TYR A 317 -30.52 9.17 -6.65
N VAL A 318 -29.98 10.26 -6.13
CA VAL A 318 -30.77 11.41 -5.66
C VAL A 318 -30.70 12.51 -6.71
N ASN A 319 -31.86 13.07 -7.04
CA ASN A 319 -31.97 14.27 -7.87
C ASN A 319 -32.74 15.34 -7.09
N PHE A 320 -32.15 16.53 -6.96
CA PHE A 320 -32.84 17.66 -6.34
C PHE A 320 -33.70 18.37 -7.37
N VAL A 321 -34.99 18.55 -7.06
CA VAL A 321 -35.96 19.22 -7.93
C VAL A 321 -36.36 20.56 -7.35
N ASP A 322 -36.88 21.46 -8.19
CA ASP A 322 -37.22 22.83 -7.80
C ASP A 322 -38.69 23.01 -7.35
N ASN A 323 -39.50 21.96 -7.42
CA ASN A 323 -40.91 22.02 -7.05
C ASN A 323 -41.36 20.79 -6.26
N ALA A 324 -42.31 21.00 -5.35
CA ALA A 324 -42.83 19.96 -4.47
C ALA A 324 -43.65 18.88 -5.20
N SER A 325 -44.24 19.18 -6.35
CA SER A 325 -45.09 18.24 -7.10
C SER A 325 -44.29 17.18 -7.85
N ALA A 326 -43.06 17.47 -8.24
CA ALA A 326 -42.14 16.51 -8.86
C ALA A 326 -41.37 15.66 -7.83
N ALA A 327 -41.49 15.95 -6.53
CA ALA A 327 -40.68 15.34 -5.49
C ALA A 327 -41.33 14.07 -4.91
N ASN A 328 -40.51 13.04 -4.68
CA ASN A 328 -40.88 11.89 -3.84
C ASN A 328 -40.72 12.19 -2.34
N LEU A 329 -39.85 13.15 -2.01
CA LEU A 329 -39.61 13.62 -0.66
C LEU A 329 -39.56 15.15 -0.64
N VAL A 330 -40.39 15.76 0.19
CA VAL A 330 -40.36 17.20 0.46
C VAL A 330 -39.82 17.43 1.86
N ILE A 331 -38.85 18.33 1.99
CA ILE A 331 -38.20 18.73 3.23
C ILE A 331 -38.41 20.22 3.42
N ASP A 332 -39.19 20.56 4.44
CA ASP A 332 -39.44 21.92 4.88
C ASP A 332 -38.57 22.20 6.10
N VAL A 333 -37.73 23.22 6.01
CA VAL A 333 -36.79 23.56 7.08
C VAL A 333 -36.85 25.03 7.45
N SER A 334 -37.11 25.31 8.72
CA SER A 334 -37.07 26.67 9.27
C SER A 334 -35.88 26.80 10.23
N MET A 335 -35.38 28.03 10.38
CA MET A 335 -34.37 28.35 11.39
C MET A 335 -34.62 29.75 11.92
N SER A 336 -34.72 29.86 13.24
CA SER A 336 -34.94 31.13 13.94
C SER A 336 -33.82 31.39 14.94
N ARG A 337 -33.49 32.67 15.13
CA ARG A 337 -32.63 33.12 16.22
C ARG A 337 -33.48 33.15 17.48
N GLY A 338 -33.05 32.43 18.51
CA GLY A 338 -33.59 32.53 19.85
C GLY A 338 -32.99 33.73 20.59
N GLN A 339 -32.74 33.55 21.89
CA GLN A 339 -32.22 34.63 22.71
C GLN A 339 -30.70 34.81 22.55
N PHE A 340 -30.26 36.07 22.59
CA PHE A 340 -28.87 36.43 22.85
C PHE A 340 -28.83 37.17 24.18
N GLN A 341 -28.02 36.69 25.13
CA GLN A 341 -27.87 37.31 26.43
C GLN A 341 -26.40 37.55 26.71
N GLN A 342 -26.10 38.71 27.30
CA GLN A 342 -24.78 39.07 27.81
C GLN A 342 -24.94 39.51 29.25
N TYR A 343 -24.22 38.88 30.17
CA TYR A 343 -24.26 39.23 31.58
C TYR A 343 -22.88 39.09 32.22
N LYS A 344 -22.71 39.76 33.36
CA LYS A 344 -21.52 39.64 34.21
C LYS A 344 -21.89 38.80 35.43
N GLU A 345 -21.06 37.81 35.74
CA GLU A 345 -21.13 37.06 36.99
C GLU A 345 -20.66 37.94 38.16
N ASN A 346 -20.88 37.46 39.39
CA ASN A 346 -20.47 38.17 40.60
C ASN A 346 -18.95 38.36 40.64
N ILE A 347 -18.51 39.45 41.27
CA ILE A 347 -17.08 39.70 41.48
C ILE A 347 -16.59 38.71 42.53
N GLU A 348 -15.63 37.86 42.15
CA GLU A 348 -14.94 37.00 43.10
C GLU A 348 -13.75 37.75 43.68
N THR A 349 -13.50 37.57 44.97
CA THR A 349 -12.40 38.21 45.68
C THR A 349 -11.55 37.15 46.36
N GLN A 350 -10.24 37.22 46.16
CA GLN A 350 -9.26 36.36 46.81
C GLN A 350 -8.22 37.24 47.52
N ASN A 351 -8.01 37.00 48.81
CA ASN A 351 -6.92 37.63 49.54
C ASN A 351 -5.61 36.90 49.20
N LEU A 352 -4.57 37.67 48.89
CA LEU A 352 -3.25 37.17 48.55
C LEU A 352 -2.19 37.80 49.46
N HIS A 353 -1.20 37.00 49.80
CA HIS A 353 -0.01 37.43 50.54
C HIS A 353 1.23 36.90 49.86
N GLU A 354 2.22 37.77 49.65
CA GLU A 354 3.55 37.38 49.21
C GLU A 354 4.62 38.11 49.99
N ASN A 355 5.66 37.39 50.41
CA ASN A 355 6.87 37.96 50.95
C ASN A 355 7.94 37.98 49.85
N LEU A 356 8.30 39.17 49.36
CA LEU A 356 9.25 39.32 48.26
C LEU A 356 10.49 40.08 48.72
N ARG A 357 11.66 39.62 48.29
CA ARG A 357 12.91 40.37 48.44
C ARG A 357 12.83 41.66 47.62
N VAL A 358 12.86 42.81 48.29
CA VAL A 358 12.79 44.15 47.67
C VAL A 358 14.14 44.84 47.58
N GLY A 359 15.17 44.26 48.18
CA GLY A 359 16.54 44.76 48.10
C GLY A 359 17.48 43.96 49.01
N SER A 360 18.65 44.53 49.26
CA SER A 360 19.56 44.08 50.31
C SER A 360 20.08 45.31 51.04
N LYS A 361 20.23 45.20 52.35
CA LYS A 361 20.86 46.22 53.18
C LYS A 361 22.19 45.68 53.68
N GLN A 362 23.16 46.56 53.82
CA GLN A 362 24.43 46.23 54.46
C GLN A 362 24.22 46.27 55.98
N VAL A 363 24.59 45.20 56.67
CA VAL A 363 24.56 45.10 58.14
C VAL A 363 25.89 44.55 58.61
N ALA A 364 26.42 45.10 59.70
CA ALA A 364 27.64 44.57 60.30
C ALA A 364 27.36 43.18 60.89
N ASP A 365 28.20 42.21 60.56
CA ASP A 365 28.22 40.93 61.24
C ASP A 365 28.84 41.05 62.65
N GLU A 366 28.88 39.93 63.38
CA GLU A 366 29.42 39.86 64.76
C GLU A 366 30.90 40.30 64.87
N HIS A 367 31.60 40.49 63.74
CA HIS A 367 32.99 40.92 63.64
C HIS A 367 33.14 42.33 63.05
N GLY A 368 32.04 43.05 62.82
CA GLY A 368 32.04 44.42 62.30
C GLY A 368 32.17 44.55 60.78
N ASN A 369 32.13 43.44 60.02
CA ASN A 369 32.18 43.47 58.56
C ASN A 369 30.78 43.66 57.97
N MET A 370 30.65 44.52 56.96
CA MET A 370 29.37 44.77 56.31
C MET A 370 29.01 43.62 55.36
N VAL A 371 27.93 42.89 55.70
CA VAL A 371 27.36 41.82 54.87
C VAL A 371 25.99 42.23 54.32
N ASN A 372 25.70 41.79 53.08
CA ASN A 372 24.40 42.01 52.46
C ASN A 372 23.36 41.10 53.10
N GLN A 373 22.43 41.68 53.85
CA GLN A 373 21.23 41.01 54.31
C GLN A 373 20.07 41.33 53.37
N ASP A 374 19.38 40.29 52.91
CA ASP A 374 18.20 40.44 52.07
C ASP A 374 17.07 41.14 52.84
N VAL A 375 16.50 42.16 52.23
CA VAL A 375 15.34 42.88 52.78
C VAL A 375 14.11 42.36 52.08
N TYR A 376 13.24 41.74 52.85
CA TYR A 376 11.94 41.26 52.41
C TYR A 376 10.85 42.25 52.77
N LYS A 377 9.85 42.36 51.91
CA LYS A 377 8.63 43.14 52.17
C LYS A 377 7.43 42.23 52.00
N ASP A 378 6.54 42.27 52.97
CA ASP A 378 5.22 41.63 52.86
C ASP A 378 4.28 42.49 52.01
N PHE A 379 3.64 41.82 51.05
CA PHE A 379 2.61 42.38 50.20
C PHE A 379 1.31 41.67 50.52
N TYR A 380 0.37 42.41 51.13
CA TYR A 380 -1.01 41.97 51.33
C TYR A 380 -1.88 42.72 50.33
N PHE A 381 -2.52 41.97 49.43
CA PHE A 381 -3.33 42.54 48.36
C PHE A 381 -4.48 41.61 48.01
N LYS A 382 -5.48 42.16 47.31
CA LYS A 382 -6.64 41.40 46.83
C LYS A 382 -6.54 41.20 45.34
N LYS A 383 -6.86 39.99 44.88
CA LYS A 383 -7.16 39.69 43.49
C LYS A 383 -8.68 39.67 43.34
N TYR A 384 -9.18 40.44 42.39
CA TYR A 384 -10.56 40.41 41.97
C TYR A 384 -10.66 39.79 40.59
N SER A 385 -11.76 39.09 40.33
CA SER A 385 -12.13 38.62 38.99
C SER A 385 -13.59 38.94 38.71
N VAL A 386 -13.90 39.27 37.46
CA VAL A 386 -15.28 39.35 36.97
C VAL A 386 -15.37 38.62 35.64
N LYS A 387 -16.26 37.62 35.58
CA LYS A 387 -16.49 36.85 34.37
C LYS A 387 -17.69 37.40 33.61
N THR A 388 -17.46 37.81 32.37
CA THR A 388 -18.52 38.18 31.43
C THR A 388 -18.86 36.97 30.57
N VAL A 389 -20.13 36.63 30.43
CA VAL A 389 -20.63 35.49 29.65
C VAL A 389 -21.63 35.98 28.62
N ASN A 390 -21.47 35.51 27.38
CA ASN A 390 -22.44 35.67 26.31
C ASN A 390 -22.98 34.33 25.88
N GLU A 391 -24.30 34.26 25.71
CA GLU A 391 -25.00 33.05 25.30
C GLU A 391 -25.87 33.34 24.08
N ALA A 392 -25.88 32.43 23.12
CA ALA A 392 -26.78 32.50 21.97
C ALA A 392 -27.50 31.16 21.80
N GLU A 393 -28.79 31.26 21.51
CA GLU A 393 -29.67 30.14 21.26
C GLU A 393 -30.26 30.21 19.83
N MET A 394 -30.34 29.08 19.16
CA MET A 394 -31.02 28.95 17.87
C MET A 394 -31.92 27.73 17.86
N MET A 395 -33.02 27.84 17.13
CA MET A 395 -33.98 26.76 16.93
C MET A 395 -34.14 26.47 15.44
N ALA A 396 -34.34 25.21 15.10
CA ALA A 396 -34.68 24.77 13.76
C ALA A 396 -35.83 23.77 13.81
N GLU A 397 -36.71 23.84 12.83
CA GLU A 397 -37.81 22.90 12.66
C GLU A 397 -37.65 22.21 11.32
N VAL A 398 -37.78 20.88 11.32
CA VAL A 398 -37.71 20.06 10.12
C VAL A 398 -38.99 19.26 10.00
N HIS A 399 -39.68 19.45 8.89
CA HIS A 399 -40.84 18.67 8.50
C HIS A 399 -40.56 17.98 7.17
N THR A 400 -40.66 16.66 7.13
CA THR A 400 -40.55 15.90 5.88
C THR A 400 -41.80 15.11 5.60
N ARG A 401 -42.11 14.96 4.31
CA ARG A 401 -43.30 14.25 3.82
C ARG A 401 -42.98 13.53 2.51
N GLY A 402 -43.60 12.37 2.30
CA GLY A 402 -43.33 11.48 1.16
C GLY A 402 -42.63 10.20 1.62
N LEU A 403 -41.52 9.84 0.97
CA LEU A 403 -40.77 8.60 1.25
C LEU A 403 -40.20 8.48 2.68
N TYR A 404 -40.08 9.59 3.39
CA TYR A 404 -39.63 9.63 4.78
C TYR A 404 -40.40 10.72 5.53
N ALA A 405 -40.94 10.38 6.70
CA ALA A 405 -41.70 11.29 7.53
C ALA A 405 -40.89 11.64 8.78
N LEU A 406 -40.65 12.93 8.97
CA LEU A 406 -39.96 13.50 10.11
C LEU A 406 -40.69 14.77 10.51
N ASN A 407 -40.90 14.95 11.81
CA ASN A 407 -41.40 16.18 12.37
C ASN A 407 -40.61 16.42 13.66
N ARG A 408 -39.59 17.27 13.61
CA ARG A 408 -38.69 17.50 14.75
C ARG A 408 -38.28 18.96 14.88
N ASN A 409 -38.13 19.36 16.14
CA ASN A 409 -37.60 20.65 16.53
C ASN A 409 -36.25 20.43 17.22
N TYR A 410 -35.26 21.23 16.82
CA TYR A 410 -33.90 21.20 17.34
C TYR A 410 -33.59 22.52 18.00
N ARG A 411 -32.78 22.46 19.04
CA ARG A 411 -32.36 23.63 19.82
C ARG A 411 -30.89 23.50 20.18
N ALA A 412 -30.11 24.51 19.81
CA ALA A 412 -28.71 24.60 20.12
C ALA A 412 -28.42 25.86 20.92
N LYS A 413 -27.57 25.73 21.94
CA LYS A 413 -27.04 26.83 22.74
C LYS A 413 -25.51 26.77 22.73
N THR A 414 -24.87 27.91 22.50
CA THR A 414 -23.42 28.09 22.67
C THR A 414 -23.16 29.24 23.63
N THR A 415 -22.07 29.13 24.39
CA THR A 415 -21.63 30.14 25.36
C THR A 415 -20.20 30.56 25.05
N SER A 416 -19.86 31.82 25.30
CA SER A 416 -18.48 32.32 25.32
C SER A 416 -18.28 33.15 26.57
N SER A 417 -17.05 33.18 27.09
CA SER A 417 -16.77 33.90 28.32
C SER A 417 -15.39 34.53 28.32
N GLN A 418 -15.29 35.64 29.05
CA GLN A 418 -14.06 36.37 29.28
C GLN A 418 -13.99 36.80 30.74
N THR A 419 -12.86 36.55 31.40
CA THR A 419 -12.65 36.90 32.80
C THR A 419 -11.60 38.01 32.88
N TYR A 420 -11.99 39.15 33.46
CA TYR A 420 -11.08 40.26 33.73
C TYR A 420 -10.59 40.19 35.17
N TYR A 421 -9.27 40.23 35.36
CA TYR A 421 -8.63 40.22 36.67
C TYR A 421 -7.97 41.56 36.96
N TRP A 422 -8.16 42.06 38.18
CA TRP A 422 -7.46 43.24 38.67
C TRP A 422 -7.06 43.06 40.14
N PHE A 423 -6.12 43.87 40.58
CA PHE A 423 -5.52 43.75 41.90
C PHE A 423 -5.59 45.09 42.64
N ASP A 424 -5.76 45.05 43.95
CA ASP A 424 -5.87 46.23 44.81
C ASP A 424 -5.13 46.04 46.14
N GLY A 425 -4.70 47.13 46.76
CA GLY A 425 -3.86 47.13 47.97
C GLY A 425 -2.36 47.24 47.67
N ASN A 426 -1.52 46.69 48.55
CA ASN A 426 -0.06 46.71 48.37
C ASN A 426 0.35 45.59 47.40
N VAL A 427 0.22 45.85 46.10
CA VAL A 427 0.43 44.87 45.02
C VAL A 427 1.89 44.89 44.54
N PRO A 428 2.59 43.74 44.42
CA PRO A 428 3.90 43.67 43.80
C PRO A 428 3.89 44.10 42.33
N LYS A 429 4.95 44.79 41.86
CA LYS A 429 5.05 45.31 40.47
C LYS A 429 4.85 44.27 39.36
N LYS A 430 5.06 42.98 39.65
CA LYS A 430 4.88 41.87 38.69
C LYS A 430 3.41 41.58 38.37
N TYR A 431 2.45 42.04 39.19
CA TYR A 431 1.03 41.85 38.97
C TYR A 431 0.44 43.06 38.24
N THR A 432 -0.16 42.81 37.08
CA THR A 432 -0.89 43.81 36.28
C THR A 432 -2.25 43.25 35.91
N ALA A 433 -3.23 44.12 35.66
CA ALA A 433 -4.55 43.68 35.24
C ALA A 433 -4.46 42.95 33.88
N TYR A 434 -5.17 41.84 33.76
CA TYR A 434 -5.13 41.03 32.55
C TYR A 434 -6.48 40.36 32.34
N THR A 435 -6.67 39.84 31.13
CA THR A 435 -7.92 39.21 30.72
C THR A 435 -7.64 37.80 30.20
N GLU A 436 -8.41 36.83 30.66
CA GLU A 436 -8.38 35.45 30.16
C GLU A 436 -9.68 35.13 29.41
N GLY A 437 -9.56 34.32 28.36
CA GLY A 437 -10.68 33.97 27.49
C GLY A 437 -11.03 35.05 26.47
N LYS A 438 -12.04 34.75 25.65
CA LYS A 438 -12.52 35.63 24.57
C LYS A 438 -14.04 35.66 24.59
N LEU A 439 -14.59 36.86 24.68
CA LEU A 439 -16.01 37.09 24.46
C LEU A 439 -16.24 37.18 22.94
N LEU A 440 -17.06 36.30 22.38
CA LEU A 440 -17.35 36.33 20.96
C LEU A 440 -18.38 37.42 20.65
N ALA A 441 -18.22 38.04 19.47
CA ALA A 441 -19.21 38.98 18.97
C ALA A 441 -20.54 38.26 18.69
N ARG A 442 -21.66 38.98 18.73
CA ARG A 442 -23.01 38.42 18.56
C ARG A 442 -23.16 37.53 17.33
N GLU A 443 -22.70 37.99 16.17
CA GLU A 443 -22.78 37.22 14.92
C GLU A 443 -21.84 36.00 14.91
N GLU A 444 -20.64 36.12 15.48
CA GLU A 444 -19.72 34.98 15.64
C GLU A 444 -20.35 33.89 16.53
N GLN A 445 -20.99 34.31 17.63
CA GLN A 445 -21.68 33.41 18.55
C GLN A 445 -22.82 32.67 17.84
N PHE A 446 -23.71 33.39 17.14
CA PHE A 446 -24.79 32.77 16.35
C PHE A 446 -24.26 31.87 15.24
N ASN A 447 -23.15 32.21 14.59
CA ASN A 447 -22.53 31.35 13.59
C ASN A 447 -22.07 30.02 14.20
N GLN A 448 -21.49 30.04 15.40
CA GLN A 448 -21.15 28.81 16.13
C GLN A 448 -22.39 28.05 16.58
N THR A 449 -23.43 28.73 17.08
CA THR A 449 -24.70 28.09 17.46
C THR A 449 -25.34 27.38 16.28
N ARG A 450 -25.32 28.01 15.10
CA ARG A 450 -25.84 27.46 13.85
C ARG A 450 -25.09 26.20 13.41
N GLN A 451 -23.76 26.17 13.52
CA GLN A 451 -22.98 24.96 13.22
C GLN A 451 -23.28 23.82 14.20
N LYS A 452 -23.43 24.13 15.50
CA LYS A 452 -23.84 23.15 16.52
C LYS A 452 -25.26 22.64 16.29
N LEU A 453 -26.18 23.50 15.85
CA LEU A 453 -27.54 23.11 15.48
C LEU A 453 -27.52 22.11 14.33
N TRP A 454 -26.76 22.39 13.27
CA TRP A 454 -26.58 21.46 12.16
C TRP A 454 -25.99 20.12 12.60
N SER A 455 -24.97 20.11 13.48
CA SER A 455 -24.37 18.84 13.93
C SER A 455 -25.38 17.94 14.65
N GLN A 456 -26.28 18.53 15.45
CA GLN A 456 -27.38 17.81 16.09
C GLN A 456 -28.41 17.26 15.09
N MET A 457 -28.70 18.02 14.03
CA MET A 457 -29.64 17.62 12.98
C MET A 457 -29.07 16.54 12.05
N SER A 458 -27.76 16.56 11.82
CA SER A 458 -27.11 15.76 10.78
C SER A 458 -27.36 14.25 10.92
N GLY A 459 -27.48 13.73 12.15
CA GLY A 459 -27.80 12.33 12.43
C GLY A 459 -29.10 11.85 11.77
N ASP A 460 -30.13 12.70 11.75
CA ASP A 460 -31.42 12.35 11.15
C ASP A 460 -31.37 12.31 9.62
N PHE A 461 -30.52 13.13 9.01
CA PHE A 461 -30.30 13.09 7.56
C PHE A 461 -29.43 11.89 7.14
N TYR A 462 -28.54 11.41 8.02
CA TYR A 462 -27.86 10.12 7.80
C TYR A 462 -28.83 8.94 7.86
N GLU A 463 -29.71 8.92 8.86
CA GLU A 463 -30.78 7.92 9.00
C GLU A 463 -31.71 7.94 7.77
N MET A 464 -32.11 9.14 7.33
CA MET A 464 -32.94 9.35 6.15
C MET A 464 -32.27 8.77 4.89
N ASN A 465 -31.00 9.07 4.65
CA ASN A 465 -30.23 8.49 3.55
C ASN A 465 -30.25 6.96 3.55
N ARG A 466 -30.08 6.33 4.71
CA ARG A 466 -30.11 4.87 4.86
C ARG A 466 -31.46 4.31 4.41
N ILE A 467 -32.55 4.96 4.80
CA ILE A 467 -33.90 4.52 4.43
C ILE A 467 -34.16 4.74 2.94
N LEU A 468 -33.81 5.92 2.40
CA LEU A 468 -33.94 6.24 0.98
C LEU A 468 -33.20 5.24 0.08
N ALA A 469 -32.06 4.70 0.52
CA ALA A 469 -31.35 3.66 -0.25
C ALA A 469 -32.19 2.40 -0.50
N THR A 470 -33.13 2.09 0.40
CA THR A 470 -34.01 0.91 0.33
C THR A 470 -35.37 1.18 -0.32
N GLN A 471 -35.77 2.46 -0.39
CA GLN A 471 -36.94 2.94 -1.14
C GLN A 471 -36.68 2.87 -2.63
#